data_AF-A0A8T0CHL4-F1
#
_entry.id   AF-A0A8T0CHL4-F1
#
_cell.length_a   1.000
_cell.length_b   1.000
_cell.length_c   1.000
_cell.angle_alpha   90.00
_cell.angle_beta   90.00
_cell.angle_gamma   90.00
#
_symmetry.space_group_name_H-M   'P 1'
#
loop_
_entity.id
_entity.type
_entity.pdbx_description
1 polymer ?
#
loop_
_entity_poly.entity_id
_entity_poly.type
_entity_poly.pdbx_seq_one_letter_code
_entity_poly.pdbx_strand_id
1 'polypeptide(L)'
;MQQIPVWWRWYYWASPVAWTLYGLVTSQVGDKNGNLEIPGAGNMPLKQFLKVELGFDYNFLPAVAVAHIGWVLLFFFVFAYGIKFLNFQRR
;
A
#
# COMPACT_ATOMS: atom_id res chain seq x y z
N MET A 1 2.68 11.02 3.63
CA MET A 1 1.29 11.26 3.15
C MET A 1 0.89 12.74 3.11
N GLN A 2 1.74 13.67 3.51
CA GLN A 2 1.35 15.08 3.64
C GLN A 2 1.03 15.76 2.30
N GLN A 3 1.57 15.23 1.19
CA GLN A 3 1.38 15.81 -0.16
C GLN A 3 0.07 15.40 -0.85
N ILE A 4 -0.71 14.45 -0.32
CA ILE A 4 -1.98 14.01 -0.92
C ILE A 4 -3.15 14.75 -0.22
N PRO A 5 -4.01 15.48 -0.97
CA PRO A 5 -5.17 16.14 -0.39
C PRO A 5 -6.09 15.13 0.30
N VAL A 6 -6.71 15.53 1.42
CA VAL A 6 -7.43 14.60 2.31
C VAL A 6 -8.52 13.81 1.57
N TRP A 7 -9.27 14.47 0.68
CA TRP A 7 -10.34 13.86 -0.12
C TRP A 7 -9.83 12.89 -1.20
N TRP A 8 -8.54 12.86 -1.54
CA TRP A 8 -7.97 11.87 -2.46
C TRP A 8 -7.36 10.65 -1.75
N ARG A 9 -7.20 10.71 -0.42
CA ARG A 9 -6.55 9.63 0.34
C ARG A 9 -7.33 8.33 0.31
N TRP A 10 -8.66 8.37 0.25
CA TRP A 10 -9.46 7.14 0.14
C TRP A 10 -9.16 6.39 -1.17
N TYR A 11 -8.99 7.13 -2.28
CA TYR A 11 -8.69 6.54 -3.58
C TYR A 11 -7.30 5.90 -3.59
N TYR A 12 -6.33 6.53 -2.93
CA TYR A 12 -5.01 5.93 -2.69
C TYR A 12 -5.15 4.56 -2.01
N TRP A 13 -5.93 4.46 -0.93
CA TRP A 13 -6.14 3.20 -0.21
C TRP A 13 -7.04 2.20 -0.94
N ALA A 14 -7.82 2.64 -1.92
CA ALA A 14 -8.61 1.77 -2.79
C ALA A 14 -7.79 1.13 -3.92
N SER A 15 -6.51 1.47 -4.08
CA SER A 15 -5.66 0.92 -5.14
C SER A 15 -4.78 -0.23 -4.61
N PRO A 16 -4.84 -1.45 -5.19
CA PRO A 16 -3.94 -2.54 -4.80
C PRO A 16 -2.47 -2.19 -5.02
N VAL A 17 -2.15 -1.35 -6.01
CA VAL A 17 -0.78 -0.90 -6.29
C VAL A 17 -0.21 -0.06 -5.15
N ALA A 18 -1.04 0.75 -4.49
CA ALA A 18 -0.61 1.54 -3.34
C ALA A 18 -0.21 0.65 -2.17
N TRP A 19 -0.99 -0.41 -1.91
CA TRP A 19 -0.65 -1.42 -0.91
C TRP A 19 0.65 -2.16 -1.26
N THR A 20 0.84 -2.54 -2.53
CA THR A 20 2.08 -3.18 -2.99
C THR A 20 3.30 -2.29 -2.75
N LEU A 21 3.23 -1.01 -3.14
CA LEU A 21 4.33 -0.07 -2.95
C LEU A 21 4.64 0.12 -1.46
N TYR A 22 3.61 0.26 -0.63
CA TYR A 22 3.77 0.31 0.83
C TYR A 22 4.52 -0.92 1.32
N GLY A 23 4.04 -2.12 0.96
CA GLY A 23 4.62 -3.39 1.40
C GLY A 23 6.07 -3.55 0.96
N LEU A 24 6.39 -3.23 -0.30
CA LEU A 24 7.74 -3.30 -0.83
C LEU A 24 8.70 -2.33 -0.14
N VAL A 25 8.31 -1.06 0.04
CA VAL A 25 9.17 -0.07 0.69
C VAL A 25 9.39 -0.44 2.15
N THR A 26 8.32 -0.75 2.88
CA THR A 26 8.43 -1.05 4.32
C THR A 26 9.16 -2.35 4.61
N SER A 27 8.99 -3.40 3.80
CA SER A 27 9.73 -4.65 4.00
C SER A 27 11.23 -4.50 3.73
N GLN A 28 11.60 -3.69 2.73
CA GLN A 28 13.00 -3.59 2.29
C GLN A 28 13.82 -2.60 3.09
N VAL A 29 13.20 -1.50 3.55
CA VAL A 29 13.92 -0.41 4.23
C VAL A 29 13.27 0.08 5.51
N GLY A 30 12.06 -0.38 5.85
CA GLY A 30 11.31 0.09 7.02
C GLY A 30 11.89 -0.33 8.38
N ASP A 31 12.71 -1.39 8.41
CA ASP A 31 13.41 -1.86 9.64
C ASP A 31 14.90 -1.49 9.67
N LYS A 32 15.37 -0.68 8.72
CA LYS A 32 16.78 -0.26 8.69
C LYS A 32 16.98 0.95 9.60
N ASN A 33 17.97 0.86 10.49
CA ASN A 33 18.36 1.92 11.43
C ASN A 33 19.34 2.93 10.81
N GLY A 34 19.36 3.08 9.48
CA GLY A 34 20.24 4.01 8.78
C GLY A 34 19.77 5.47 8.94
N ASN A 35 20.72 6.40 8.92
CA ASN A 35 20.42 7.82 8.79
C ASN A 35 20.43 8.23 7.33
N LEU A 36 19.50 9.10 6.95
CA LEU A 36 19.45 9.79 5.67
C LEU A 36 19.97 11.21 5.87
N GLU A 37 20.89 11.62 4.98
CA GLU A 37 21.27 13.01 4.83
C GLU A 37 20.31 13.66 3.83
N ILE A 38 19.55 14.65 4.29
CA ILE A 38 18.60 15.39 3.46
C ILE A 38 19.23 16.74 3.11
N PRO A 39 19.43 17.04 1.82
CA PRO A 39 19.94 18.33 1.37
C PRO A 39 19.10 19.48 1.94
N GLY A 40 19.73 20.34 2.75
CA GLY A 40 19.08 21.50 3.36
C GLY A 40 18.30 21.26 4.65
N ALA A 41 18.12 20.00 5.10
CA ALA A 41 17.40 19.67 6.34
C ALA A 41 18.22 18.85 7.35
N GLY A 42 19.43 18.39 6.98
CA GLY A 42 20.35 17.67 7.86
C GLY A 42 20.09 16.16 7.92
N ASN A 43 20.62 15.50 8.95
CA ASN A 43 20.52 14.06 9.12
C ASN A 43 19.25 13.66 9.89
N MET A 44 18.50 12.68 9.37
CA MET A 44 17.37 12.09 10.09
C MET A 44 17.32 10.56 9.93
N PRO A 45 16.77 9.82 10.92
CA PRO A 45 16.57 8.39 10.79
C PRO A 45 15.65 8.06 9.60
N LEU A 46 16.06 7.10 8.77
CA LEU A 46 15.30 6.64 7.60
C LEU A 46 13.87 6.25 7.97
N LYS A 47 13.70 5.49 9.06
CA LYS A 47 12.39 5.07 9.57
C LYS A 47 11.49 6.25 9.92
N GLN A 48 12.06 7.33 10.45
CA GLN A 48 11.31 8.55 10.76
C GLN A 48 10.90 9.29 9.48
N PHE A 49 11.80 9.36 8.49
CA PHE A 49 11.48 9.95 7.18
C PHE A 49 10.34 9.20 6.49
N LEU A 50 10.44 7.87 6.42
CA LEU A 50 9.42 7.01 5.85
C LEU A 50 8.05 7.24 6.53
N LYS A 51 8.02 7.34 7.86
CA LYS A 51 6.78 7.53 8.62
C LYS A 51 6.19 8.93 8.49
N VAL A 52 6.99 9.97 8.68
CA VAL A 52 6.51 11.36 8.74
C VAL A 52 6.20 11.91 7.34
N GLU A 53 7.13 11.72 6.39
CA GLU A 53 7.02 12.31 5.06
C GLU A 53 6.19 11.42 4.13
N LEU A 54 6.51 10.13 4.07
CA LEU A 54 5.86 9.20 3.14
C LEU A 54 4.61 8.53 3.73
N GLY A 55 4.53 8.35 5.05
CA GLY A 55 3.42 7.67 5.72
C GLY A 55 3.61 6.15 5.82
N PHE A 56 4.84 5.66 5.64
CA PHE A 56 5.21 4.26 5.70
C PHE A 56 5.71 3.88 7.11
N ASP A 57 4.92 3.07 7.80
CA ASP A 57 5.22 2.47 9.10
C ASP A 57 5.40 0.95 8.97
N TYR A 58 6.53 0.44 9.45
CA TYR A 58 6.86 -0.98 9.48
C TYR A 58 5.85 -1.80 10.30
N ASN A 59 5.31 -1.24 11.38
CA ASN A 59 4.33 -1.94 12.24
C ASN A 59 2.98 -2.16 11.53
N PHE A 60 2.74 -1.48 10.41
CA PHE A 60 1.53 -1.65 9.60
C PHE A 60 1.70 -2.75 8.53
N LEU A 61 2.90 -3.30 8.35
CA LEU A 61 3.19 -4.33 7.35
C LEU A 61 2.28 -5.58 7.48
N PRO A 62 1.91 -6.07 8.69
CA PRO A 62 0.93 -7.15 8.81
C PRO A 62 -0.46 -6.77 8.25
N ALA A 63 -0.91 -5.53 8.45
CA ALA A 63 -2.18 -5.06 7.89
C ALA A 63 -2.12 -4.98 6.35
N VAL A 64 -0.98 -4.57 5.80
CA VAL A 64 -0.72 -4.57 4.34
C VAL A 64 -0.82 -5.99 3.78
N ALA A 65 -0.29 -6.99 4.46
CA ALA A 65 -0.38 -8.39 4.04
C ALA A 65 -1.85 -8.88 4.01
N VAL A 66 -2.63 -8.57 5.05
CA VAL A 66 -4.07 -8.88 5.09
C VAL A 66 -4.83 -8.18 3.97
N ALA A 67 -4.52 -6.90 3.70
CA ALA A 67 -5.14 -6.15 2.62
C ALA A 67 -4.91 -6.80 1.25
N HIS A 68 -3.70 -7.32 0.98
CA HIS A 68 -3.42 -8.05 -0.27
C HIS A 68 -4.25 -9.32 -0.40
N ILE A 69 -4.40 -10.10 0.68
CA ILE A 69 -5.29 -11.27 0.69
C ILE A 69 -6.73 -10.85 0.38
N GLY A 70 -7.19 -9.74 0.97
CA GLY A 70 -8.50 -9.15 0.67
C GLY A 70 -8.68 -8.81 -0.82
N TRP A 71 -7.69 -8.17 -1.45
CA TRP A 71 -7.73 -7.88 -2.88
C TRP A 71 -7.77 -9.13 -3.76
N VAL A 72 -6.96 -10.15 -3.43
CA VAL A 72 -6.98 -11.43 -4.15
C VAL A 72 -8.37 -12.07 -4.08
N LEU A 73 -8.96 -12.14 -2.89
CA LEU A 73 -10.30 -12.69 -2.71
C LEU A 73 -11.36 -11.86 -3.44
N LEU A 74 -11.28 -10.52 -3.38
CA LEU A 74 -12.20 -9.64 -4.08
C LEU A 74 -12.18 -9.89 -5.59
N PHE A 75 -11.01 -9.88 -6.21
CA PHE A 75 -10.88 -10.14 -7.65
C PHE A 75 -11.30 -11.56 -8.01
N PHE A 76 -10.98 -12.54 -7.16
CA PHE A 76 -11.44 -13.92 -7.34
C PHE A 76 -12.96 -14.01 -7.35
N PHE A 77 -13.65 -13.39 -6.39
CA PHE A 77 -15.11 -13.40 -6.34
C PHE A 77 -15.73 -12.61 -7.51
N VAL A 78 -15.22 -11.42 -7.81
CA VAL A 78 -15.68 -10.61 -8.95
C VAL A 78 -15.55 -11.43 -10.25
N PHE A 79 -14.44 -12.13 -10.43
CA PHE A 79 -14.24 -13.01 -11.59
C PHE A 79 -15.18 -14.21 -11.59
N ALA A 80 -15.31 -14.93 -10.48
CA ALA A 80 -16.19 -16.10 -10.38
C ALA A 80 -17.67 -15.76 -10.61
N TYR A 81 -18.17 -14.70 -9.97
CA TYR A 81 -19.53 -14.20 -10.18
C TYR A 81 -19.70 -13.57 -11.56
N GLY A 82 -18.68 -12.86 -12.04
CA GLY A 82 -18.62 -12.31 -13.40
C GLY A 82 -18.79 -13.40 -14.44
N ILE A 83 -18.05 -14.50 -14.35
CA ILE A 83 -18.27 -15.67 -15.21
C ILE A 83 -19.68 -16.20 -15.03
N LYS A 84 -20.15 -16.47 -13.80
CA LYS A 84 -21.50 -17.03 -13.60
C LYS A 84 -22.61 -16.18 -14.24
N PHE A 85 -22.51 -14.86 -14.17
CA PHE A 85 -23.53 -13.93 -14.68
C PHE A 85 -23.35 -13.64 -16.19
N LEU A 86 -22.11 -13.48 -16.66
CA LEU A 86 -21.79 -13.21 -18.07
C LEU A 86 -21.74 -14.47 -18.92
N ASN A 87 -21.76 -15.67 -18.33
CA ASN A 87 -21.90 -16.94 -19.02
C ASN A 87 -23.34 -17.15 -19.49
N PHE A 88 -23.83 -16.17 -20.27
CA PHE A 88 -25.00 -16.17 -21.13
C PHE A 88 -24.79 -17.02 -22.39
N GLN A 89 -23.87 -18.00 -22.35
CA GLN A 89 -23.84 -19.06 -23.36
C GLN A 89 -25.12 -19.89 -23.18
N ARG A 90 -26.17 -19.38 -23.84
CA ARG A 90 -27.37 -20.07 -24.27
C ARG A 90 -26.96 -21.46 -24.78
N ARG A 91 -27.32 -22.48 -24.02
CA ARG A 91 -27.85 -23.71 -24.59
C ARG A 91 -29.33 -23.75 -24.27
#